data_AF-A0AA43A1Z5-F1
#
_entry.id   AF-A0AA43A1Z5-F1
#
_cell.length_a   1.000
_cell.length_b   1.000
_cell.length_c   1.000
_cell.angle_alpha   90.00
_cell.angle_beta   90.00
_cell.angle_gamma   90.00
#
_symmetry.space_group_name_H-M   'P 1'
#
loop_
_entity.id
_entity.type
_entity.pdbx_description
1 polymer ?
#
loop_
_entity_poly.entity_id
_entity_poly.type
_entity_poly.pdbx_seq_one_letter_code
_entity_poly.pdbx_strand_id
1 'polypeptide(L)' 'MTRLIKVEMNDGVMCRMAPRALDMFLARDEVSRFKRSDGWAVVGVDPLRDPKKRHAFDGAERRFAA' A
#
# COMPACT_ATOMS: atom_id res chain seq x y z
N MET A 1 -0.15 7.63 -18.07
CA MET A 1 1.18 7.32 -17.50
C MET A 1 1.01 6.42 -16.28
N THR A 2 1.42 5.17 -16.36
CA THR A 2 1.33 4.20 -15.26
C THR A 2 2.43 4.50 -14.24
N ARG A 3 2.07 5.00 -13.04
CA ARG A 3 3.05 5.15 -11.94
C ARG A 3 3.37 3.76 -11.39
N LEU A 4 4.64 3.38 -11.48
CA LEU A 4 5.17 2.19 -10.82
C LEU A 4 5.43 2.50 -9.34
N ILE A 5 5.09 1.56 -8.47
CA ILE A 5 5.28 1.65 -7.03
C ILE A 5 6.56 0.89 -6.68
N LYS A 6 7.42 1.48 -5.83
CA LYS A 6 8.58 0.78 -5.27
C LYS A 6 8.10 -0.14 -4.15
N VAL A 7 8.55 -1.38 -4.16
CA VAL A 7 8.11 -2.42 -3.25
C VAL A 7 9.30 -3.25 -2.82
N GLU A 8 9.35 -3.61 -1.55
CA GLU A 8 10.27 -4.58 -0.98
C GLU A 8 9.48 -5.87 -0.71
N MET A 9 9.94 -6.96 -1.31
CA MET A 9 9.43 -8.30 -1.07
C MET A 9 9.98 -8.86 0.25
N ASN A 10 9.36 -9.93 0.77
CA ASN A 10 9.84 -10.57 2.00
C ASN A 10 11.29 -11.07 1.91
N ASP A 11 11.78 -11.42 0.72
CA ASP A 11 13.19 -11.76 0.47
C ASP A 11 14.17 -10.57 0.54
N GLY A 12 13.68 -9.36 0.87
CA GLY A 12 14.48 -8.13 0.89
C GLY A 12 14.75 -7.53 -0.50
N VAL A 13 14.23 -8.16 -1.56
CA VAL A 13 14.36 -7.67 -2.93
C VAL A 13 13.51 -6.44 -3.14
N MET A 14 14.12 -5.35 -3.63
CA MET A 14 13.41 -4.13 -3.99
C MET A 14 13.08 -4.09 -5.49
N CYS A 15 11.80 -4.09 -5.82
CA CYS A 15 11.28 -4.06 -7.18
C CYS A 15 10.34 -2.88 -7.42
N ARG A 16 10.13 -2.53 -8.69
CA ARG A 16 9.10 -1.57 -9.10
C ARG A 16 8.01 -2.30 -9.85
N MET A 17 6.77 -2.18 -9.40
CA MET A 17 5.65 -2.87 -10.03
C MET A 17 4.42 -2.01 -10.19
N ALA A 18 3.57 -2.40 -11.13
CA ALA A 18 2.30 -1.72 -11.36
C ALA A 18 1.37 -1.91 -10.15
N PRO A 19 0.45 -0.96 -9.87
CA PRO A 19 -0.48 -1.07 -8.75
C PRO A 19 -1.31 -2.34 -8.74
N ARG A 20 -1.73 -2.83 -9.92
CA ARG A 20 -2.45 -4.11 -10.06
C ARG A 20 -1.62 -5.31 -9.64
N ALA A 21 -0.32 -5.31 -9.96
CA ALA A 21 0.58 -6.38 -9.56
C ALA A 21 0.82 -6.33 -8.05
N LEU A 22 1.07 -5.14 -7.50
CA LEU A 22 1.20 -4.94 -6.05
C LEU A 22 -0.01 -5.48 -5.27
N ASP A 23 -1.24 -5.23 -5.74
CA ASP A 23 -2.46 -5.75 -5.12
C ASP A 23 -2.48 -7.30 -5.07
N MET A 24 -2.03 -7.95 -6.14
CA MET A 24 -1.91 -9.42 -6.16
C MET A 24 -0.85 -9.95 -5.20
N PHE A 25 0.32 -9.29 -5.09
CA PHE A 25 1.35 -9.71 -4.13
C PHE A 25 0.96 -9.39 -2.68
N LEU A 26 0.24 -8.30 -2.44
CA LEU A 26 -0.37 -7.99 -1.15
C LEU A 26 -1.37 -9.05 -0.72
N ALA A 27 -2.23 -9.52 -1.64
CA ALA A 27 -3.18 -10.59 -1.36
C ALA A 27 -2.50 -11.94 -1.05
N ARG A 28 -1.23 -12.11 -1.43
CA ARG A 28 -0.41 -13.30 -1.19
C ARG A 28 0.54 -13.15 0.00
N ASP A 29 0.56 -11.99 0.65
CA ASP A 29 1.49 -11.67 1.75
C ASP A 29 2.98 -11.79 1.33
N GLU A 30 3.29 -11.59 0.05
CA GLU A 30 4.67 -11.66 -0.48
C GLU A 30 5.42 -10.31 -0.41
N VAL A 31 4.76 -9.27 0.12
CA VAL A 31 5.27 -7.91 0.20
C VAL A 31 5.56 -7.56 1.64
N SER A 32 6.80 -7.10 1.92
CA SER A 32 7.17 -6.62 3.25
C SER A 32 6.81 -5.14 3.42
N ARG A 33 7.18 -4.28 2.45
CA ARG A 33 6.84 -2.85 2.47
C ARG A 33 6.75 -2.25 1.08
N PHE A 34 5.96 -1.19 0.90
CA PHE A 34 5.86 -0.47 -0.37
C PHE A 34 5.80 1.04 -0.19
N LYS A 35 6.29 1.77 -1.19
CA LYS A 35 6.38 3.23 -1.16
C LYS A 35 5.09 3.88 -1.64
N ARG A 36 4.40 4.53 -0.71
CA ARG A 36 3.26 5.43 -0.94
C ARG A 36 3.74 6.85 -1.24
N SER A 37 2.80 7.74 -1.50
CA SER A 37 3.09 9.18 -1.63
C SER A 37 3.66 9.79 -0.34
N ASP A 38 3.28 9.26 0.81
CA ASP A 38 3.65 9.77 2.14
C ASP A 38 4.93 9.14 2.71
N GLY A 39 5.27 7.92 2.29
CA GLY A 39 6.39 7.18 2.87
C GLY A 39 6.35 5.69 2.53
N TRP A 40 7.08 4.89 3.28
CA TRP A 40 7.02 3.42 3.19
C TRP A 40 5.91 2.90 4.11
N ALA A 41 4.96 2.14 3.56
CA ALA A 41 4.00 1.36 4.33
C ALA A 41 4.51 -0.07 4.50
N VAL A 42 4.49 -0.55 5.73
CA VAL A 42 4.88 -1.93 6.09
C VAL A 42 3.62 -2.79 6.14
N VAL A 43 3.62 -3.89 5.39
CA VAL A 43 2.49 -4.84 5.35
C VAL A 43 2.40 -5.54 6.71
N GLY A 44 1.18 -5.67 7.25
CA GLY A 44 0.93 -6.24 8.57
C GLY A 44 1.09 -5.28 9.76
N VAL A 45 1.73 -4.12 9.57
CA VAL A 45 1.86 -3.07 10.60
C VAL A 45 1.05 -1.83 10.24
N ASP A 46 1.23 -1.33 9.01
CA ASP A 46 0.49 -0.17 8.51
C ASP A 46 -0.91 -0.61 8.06
N PRO A 47 -1.97 0.15 8.41
CA PRO A 47 -3.31 -0.15 7.94
C PRO A 47 -3.36 -0.08 6.41
N LEU A 48 -3.45 -1.26 5.79
CA LEU A 48 -3.71 -1.42 4.38
C LEU A 48 -5.14 -0.96 4.09
N ARG A 49 -5.29 -0.13 3.05
CA ARG A 49 -6.59 0.42 2.68
C ARG A 49 -7.38 -0.68 1.98
N ASP A 50 -8.19 -1.41 2.74
CA ASP A 50 -9.13 -2.41 2.23
C ASP A 50 -9.95 -1.82 1.08
N PRO A 51 -9.83 -2.32 -0.17
CA PRO A 51 -10.64 -1.82 -1.28
C PRO A 51 -12.14 -2.07 -1.04
N LYS A 52 -12.49 -3.10 -0.25
CA LYS A 52 -13.85 -3.40 0.20
C LYS A 52 -14.39 -2.41 1.24
N LYS A 53 -13.52 -1.77 2.04
CA LYS A 53 -13.92 -0.74 3.02
C LYS A 53 -13.90 0.68 2.45
N ARG A 54 -13.66 0.84 1.15
CA ARG A 54 -13.72 2.16 0.49
C ARG A 54 -15.10 2.84 0.63
N HIS A 55 -16.15 2.06 0.91
CA HIS A 55 -17.51 2.56 1.15
C HIS A 55 -17.90 2.74 2.63
N ALA A 56 -17.01 2.41 3.58
CA ALA A 56 -17.35 2.40 5.01
C ALA A 56 -16.27 3.09 5.87
N PHE A 57 -15.64 4.15 5.36
CA PHE A 57 -14.78 4.98 6.18
C PHE A 57 -15.63 6.01 6.94
N ASP A 58 -16.28 5.57 8.02
CA ASP A 58 -16.97 6.42 9.01
C ASP A 58 -15.96 6.91 10.06
N GLY A 59 -14.83 7.42 9.59
CA GLY A 59 -13.76 7.94 10.44
C GLY A 59 -13.50 9.38 10.04
N ALA A 60 -13.54 10.30 11.01
CA ALA A 60 -13.33 11.73 10.79
C ALA A 60 -12.14 11.97 9.85
N GLU A 61 -12.41 12.67 8.73
CA GLU A 61 -11.38 13.12 7.80
C GLU A 61 -10.34 13.93 8.57
N ARG A 62 -9.15 13.37 8.80
CA ARG A 62 -8.00 14.09 9.39
C ARG A 62 -7.35 15.05 8.39
N ARG A 63 -8.11 15.57 7.43
CA ARG A 63 -7.68 16.61 6.48
C ARG A 63 -7.96 18.03 6.96
N PHE A 64 -8.21 18.20 8.26
CA PHE A 64 -8.14 19.52 8.88
C PHE A 64 -6.77 19.72 9.53
N ALA A 65 -5.88 20.35 8.76
CA ALA A 65 -4.80 21.20 9.22
C ALA A 65 -4.49 22.15 8.05
N ALA A 66 -4.61 23.47 8.12
CA ALA A 66 -5.07 24.41 9.14
C ALA A 66 -5.72 25.60 8.43
#